data_AF-A0A973XBQ1-F1
#
_entry.id   AF-A0A973XBQ1-F1
#
_cell.length_a   1.000
_cell.length_b   1.000
_cell.length_c   1.000
_cell.angle_alpha   90.00
_cell.angle_beta   90.00
_cell.angle_gamma   90.00
#
_symmetry.space_group_name_H-M   'P 1'
#
loop_
_entity.id
_entity.type
_entity.pdbx_description
1 polymer ?
#
loop_
_entity_poly.entity_id
_entity_poly.type
_entity_poly.pdbx_seq_one_letter_code
_entity_poly.pdbx_strand_id
1 'polypeptide(L)' 'MGKYRIAACPRPLTSGRFEAQVSIASGRGSATTDRVMRFSDDFLTHDAAAHYALAQGIDWVHATTRPQ' A
#
# COMPACT_ATOMS: atom_id res chain seq x y z
N MET A 1 14.05 -4.80 -11.17
CA MET A 1 13.02 -4.49 -10.14
C MET A 1 12.46 -3.07 -10.33
N GLY A 2 11.96 -2.72 -11.53
CA GLY A 2 11.51 -1.36 -11.86
C GLY A 2 10.03 -1.27 -12.29
N LYS A 3 9.20 -2.23 -11.87
CA LYS A 3 7.83 -2.39 -12.40
C LYS A 3 6.70 -2.10 -11.39
N TYR A 4 7.04 -1.76 -10.15
CA TYR A 4 6.07 -1.40 -9.10
C TYR A 4 6.48 -0.10 -8.40
N ARG A 5 5.52 0.78 -8.16
CA ARG A 5 5.64 1.94 -7.27
C ARG A 5 4.68 1.72 -6.10
N ILE A 6 5.24 1.65 -4.90
CA ILE A 6 4.48 1.51 -3.65
C ILE A 6 4.40 2.88 -3.00
N ALA A 7 3.20 3.35 -2.67
CA ALA A 7 2.96 4.61 -1.99
C ALA A 7 2.04 4.38 -0.80
N ALA A 8 2.53 4.65 0.41
CA ALA A 8 1.71 4.67 1.60
C ALA A 8 0.85 5.95 1.60
N CYS A 9 -0.46 5.79 1.80
CA CYS A 9 -1.41 6.88 1.87
C CYS A 9 -2.32 6.70 3.10
N PRO A 10 -1.79 6.90 4.33
CA PRO A 10 -2.62 6.82 5.52
C PRO A 10 -3.77 7.80 5.45
N ARG A 11 -4.97 7.35 5.85
CA ARG A 11 -6.17 8.18 5.84
C ARG A 11 -6.63 8.47 7.26
N PRO A 12 -6.86 9.73 7.65
CA PRO A 12 -7.45 10.02 8.95
C PRO A 12 -8.89 9.52 9.02
N LEU A 13 -9.24 8.93 10.15
CA LEU A 13 -10.59 8.46 10.50
C LEU A 13 -11.27 9.44 11.43
N THR A 14 -12.61 9.44 11.43
CA THR A 14 -13.44 10.28 12.32
C THR A 14 -13.24 9.97 13.80
N SER A 15 -12.69 8.80 14.13
CA SER A 15 -12.33 8.36 15.48
C SER A 15 -11.02 8.98 16.02
N GLY A 16 -10.33 9.81 15.23
CA GLY A 16 -9.01 10.37 15.58
C GLY A 16 -7.85 9.39 15.33
N ARG A 17 -8.13 8.27 14.67
CA ARG A 17 -7.14 7.25 14.26
C ARG A 17 -6.80 7.36 12.78
N PHE A 18 -5.87 6.54 12.31
CA PHE A 18 -5.43 6.49 10.92
C PHE A 18 -5.68 5.10 10.34
N GLU A 19 -6.33 5.03 9.20
CA GLU A 19 -6.45 3.82 8.39
C GLU A 19 -5.19 3.68 7.54
N ALA A 20 -4.58 2.49 7.53
CA ALA A 20 -3.49 2.21 6.61
C ALA A 20 -4.04 1.96 5.20
N GLN A 21 -3.51 2.70 4.21
CA GLN A 21 -3.74 2.40 2.80
C GLN A 21 -2.43 2.44 2.04
N VAL A 22 -2.32 1.57 1.03
CA VAL A 22 -1.19 1.54 0.11
C VAL A 22 -1.69 1.51 -1.32
N SER A 23 -1.14 2.37 -2.17
CA SER A 23 -1.29 2.32 -3.62
C SER A 23 -0.07 1.63 -4.21
N ILE A 24 -0.33 0.64 -5.06
CA ILE A 24 0.69 -0.10 -5.80
C ILE A 24 0.36 0.06 -7.29
N ALA A 25 1.10 0.95 -7.93
CA ALA A 25 1.04 1.10 -9.36
C ALA A 25 2.03 0.14 -10.03
N SER A 26 1.55 -0.62 -11.02
CA SER A 26 2.37 -1.54 -11.81
C SER A 26 2.12 -1.35 -13.30
N GLY A 27 3.17 -1.34 -14.12
CA GLY A 27 3.01 -1.18 -15.57
C GLY A 27 4.30 -0.80 -16.29
N ARG A 28 4.34 -1.11 -17.59
CA ARG A 28 5.38 -0.67 -18.54
C ARG A 28 4.66 -0.34 -19.85
N GLY A 29 4.41 0.94 -20.14
CA GLY A 29 3.68 1.39 -21.34
C GLY A 29 2.25 1.88 -21.04
N SER A 30 1.32 1.70 -22.01
CA SER A 30 -0.06 2.23 -21.96
C SER A 30 -0.99 1.55 -20.94
N ALA A 31 -0.57 0.44 -20.32
CA ALA A 31 -1.33 -0.25 -19.30
C ALA A 31 -0.62 -0.06 -17.94
N THR A 32 -1.12 0.90 -17.16
CA THR A 32 -0.79 1.04 -15.73
C THR A 32 -1.94 0.47 -14.93
N THR A 33 -1.69 -0.58 -14.17
CA THR A 33 -2.63 -1.09 -13.17
C THR A 33 -2.28 -0.46 -11.83
N ASP A 34 -3.14 0.43 -11.34
CA ASP A 34 -3.09 0.89 -9.96
C ASP A 34 -3.96 -0.02 -9.08
N ARG A 35 -3.37 -0.52 -8.00
CA ARG A 35 -4.06 -1.32 -6.99
C ARG A 35 -3.97 -0.60 -5.67
N VAL A 36 -5.11 -0.21 -5.11
CA VAL A 36 -5.20 0.37 -3.78
C VAL A 36 -5.68 -0.70 -2.82
N MET A 37 -4.88 -0.99 -1.80
CA MET A 37 -5.27 -1.85 -0.69
C MET A 37 -5.52 -0.98 0.54
N ARG A 38 -6.67 -1.21 1.18
CA ARG A 38 -7.07 -0.57 2.45
C ARG A 38 -7.10 -1.63 3.53
N PHE A 39 -6.51 -1.32 4.67
CA PHE A 39 -6.49 -2.19 5.82
C PHE A 39 -7.47 -1.65 6.86
N SER A 40 -8.29 -2.52 7.44
CA SER A 40 -9.27 -2.14 8.46
C SER A 40 -8.64 -1.86 9.83
N ASP A 41 -7.33 -2.06 9.97
CA ASP A 41 -6.58 -1.76 11.19
C ASP A 41 -6.48 -0.24 11.39
N ASP A 42 -6.93 0.22 12.56
CA ASP A 42 -6.85 1.61 12.97
C ASP A 42 -5.59 1.88 13.81
N PHE A 43 -4.72 2.74 13.30
CA PHE A 43 -3.47 3.13 13.93
C PHE A 43 -3.62 4.43 14.71
N LEU A 44 -2.95 4.53 15.85
CA LEU A 44 -2.94 5.73 16.67
C LEU A 44 -2.17 6.89 16.02
N THR A 45 -1.22 6.59 15.14
CA THR A 45 -0.38 7.60 14.48
C THR A 45 -0.33 7.38 12.98
N HIS A 46 -0.18 8.48 12.24
CA HIS A 46 0.01 8.47 10.80
C HIS A 46 1.25 7.66 10.40
N ASP A 47 2.33 7.77 11.16
CA ASP A 47 3.58 7.06 10.90
C ASP A 47 3.42 5.54 11.04
N ALA A 48 2.71 5.07 12.07
CA ALA A 48 2.43 3.64 12.24
C ALA A 48 1.58 3.09 11.08
N ALA A 49 0.55 3.84 10.65
CA ALA A 49 -0.24 3.49 9.47
C ALA A 49 0.60 3.47 8.19
N ALA A 50 1.53 4.42 8.01
CA ALA A 50 2.40 4.50 6.85
C ALA A 50 3.39 3.32 6.80
N HIS A 51 4.04 3.01 7.92
CA HIS A 51 4.96 1.89 8.03
C HIS A 51 4.26 0.55 7.77
N TYR A 52 3.07 0.36 8.35
CA TYR A 52 2.29 -0.84 8.10
C TYR A 52 1.86 -0.95 6.64
N ALA A 53 1.31 0.13 6.06
CA ALA A 53 0.92 0.16 4.64
C ALA A 53 2.09 -0.18 3.70
N LEU A 54 3.29 0.34 3.99
CA LEU A 54 4.48 0.08 3.20
C LEU A 54 4.94 -1.37 3.30
N ALA A 55 4.98 -1.93 4.52
CA ALA A 55 5.35 -3.34 4.75
C ALA A 55 4.41 -4.29 3.98
N GLN A 56 3.10 -4.10 4.14
CA GLN A 56 2.09 -4.89 3.43
C GLN A 56 2.20 -4.75 1.91
N GLY A 57 2.51 -3.54 1.42
CA GLY A 57 2.70 -3.30 0.00
C GLY A 57 3.93 -4.01 -0.58
N ILE A 58 5.03 -4.04 0.19
CA ILE A 58 6.24 -4.77 -0.17
C ILE A 58 5.96 -6.27 -0.23
N ASP A 59 5.33 -6.82 0.81
CA ASP A 59 4.98 -8.24 0.88
C ASP A 59 4.07 -8.68 -0.27
N TRP A 60 3.09 -7.85 -0.63
CA TRP A 60 2.22 -8.10 -1.77
C TRP A 60 2.98 -8.14 -3.10
N VAL A 61 3.91 -7.19 -3.31
CA VAL A 61 4.76 -7.18 -4.52
C VAL A 61 5.64 -8.42 -4.55
N HIS A 62 6.22 -8.83 -3.42
CA HIS A 62 7.02 -10.05 -3.35
C HIS A 62 6.21 -11.31 -3.64
N ALA A 63 4.98 -11.41 -3.13
CA ALA A 63 4.08 -12.53 -3.42
C ALA A 63 3.66 -12.55 -4.91
N THR A 64 3.37 -11.38 -5.50
CA THR A 64 2.94 -11.24 -6.90
C THR A 64 4.08 -11.46 -7.89
N THR A 65 5.33 -11.23 -7.49
CA THR A 65 6.50 -11.39 -8.38
C THR A 65 7.10 -12.79 -8.35
N ARG A 66 6.72 -13.62 -7.38
CA ARG A 66 7.17 -15.01 -7.33
C ARG A 66 6.51 -15.79 -8.47
N PRO A 67 7.28 -16.37 -9.41
CA PRO A 67 6.70 -17.25 -10.43
C PRO A 67 6.10 -18.47 -9.71
N GLN A 68 4.86 -18.83 -10.09
CA GLN A 68 4.25 -20.10 -9.70
C GLN A 68 4.98 -21.27 -10.37
#